data_AF-A0A7J8HX24-F1
#
_entry.id   AF-A0A7J8HX24-F1
#
_cell.length_a   1.000
_cell.length_b   1.000
_cell.length_c   1.000
_cell.angle_alpha   90.00
_cell.angle_beta   90.00
_cell.angle_gamma   90.00
#
_symmetry.space_group_name_H-M   'P 1'
#
loop_
_entity.id
_entity.type
_entity.pdbx_description
1 polymer ?
#
loop_
_entity_poly.entity_id
_entity_poly.type
_entity_poly.pdbx_seq_one_letter_code
_entity_poly.pdbx_strand_id
1 'polypeptide(L)'
;MGQAPLPEIRTSPSDRYREGAQRKTLGTSEESPSKLAIELRALFSCSVPHTKSLESRIKEELIAQGLLESEDRPAEDSEDEVLAELRKRQAELKALSAHNRTKKHDLLRLAKEEVSRQELRQRVRMADNEVMDAFRKIMAARQKKRTPTKKEKDQAWKTLKERESILKLLDG
;
A
#
# COMPACT_ATOMS: atom_id res chain seq x y z
N MET A 1 -15.46 -18.01 -42.04
CA MET A 1 -15.01 -18.13 -43.44
C MET A 1 -13.63 -18.78 -43.40
N GLY A 2 -13.33 -19.99 -43.86
CA GLY A 2 -14.03 -21.08 -44.53
C GLY A 2 -13.06 -22.27 -44.43
N GLN A 3 -13.53 -23.45 -44.08
CA GLN A 3 -13.51 -24.61 -44.98
C GLN A 3 -12.23 -24.75 -45.82
N ALA A 4 -11.38 -25.69 -45.42
CA ALA A 4 -10.47 -26.36 -46.34
C ALA A 4 -11.25 -27.41 -47.15
N PRO A 5 -10.95 -27.55 -48.45
CA PRO A 5 -10.96 -28.89 -49.02
C PRO A 5 -9.73 -29.17 -49.91
N LEU A 6 -9.17 -30.36 -49.66
CA LEU A 6 -8.59 -31.40 -50.53
C LEU A 6 -7.82 -31.00 -51.82
N PRO A 7 -6.82 -31.81 -52.19
CA PRO A 7 -7.13 -32.74 -53.27
C PRO A 7 -6.54 -34.15 -53.08
N GLU A 8 -7.03 -34.99 -53.97
CA GLU A 8 -7.07 -36.44 -53.98
C GLU A 8 -6.18 -36.96 -55.13
N ILE A 9 -5.96 -38.28 -55.16
CA ILE A 9 -5.59 -39.12 -56.31
C ILE A 9 -4.09 -39.32 -56.61
N ARG A 10 -3.65 -40.59 -56.61
CA ARG A 10 -3.10 -41.35 -57.77
C ARG A 10 -2.63 -42.76 -57.34
N THR A 11 -3.41 -43.80 -57.63
CA THR A 11 -3.19 -44.80 -58.71
C THR A 11 -1.85 -45.55 -58.58
N SER A 12 -1.83 -46.79 -58.07
CA SER A 12 -1.93 -48.09 -58.81
C SER A 12 -0.69 -48.39 -59.69
N PRO A 13 -0.56 -49.57 -60.32
CA PRO A 13 -0.44 -50.96 -59.81
C PRO A 13 0.74 -51.69 -60.51
N SER A 14 1.30 -52.75 -59.94
CA SER A 14 2.13 -53.71 -60.72
C SER A 14 2.08 -55.07 -60.05
N ASP A 15 1.47 -56.06 -60.73
CA ASP A 15 2.17 -57.08 -61.53
C ASP A 15 2.84 -58.11 -60.62
N ARG A 16 2.75 -59.43 -60.79
CA ARG A 16 2.18 -60.37 -61.76
C ARG A 16 2.72 -61.72 -61.25
N TYR A 17 2.12 -62.83 -61.71
CA TYR A 17 2.66 -64.21 -61.60
C TYR A 17 2.66 -64.84 -60.20
N ARG A 18 2.53 -66.15 -60.00
CA ARG A 18 2.23 -67.34 -60.81
C ARG A 18 2.10 -68.50 -59.80
N GLU A 19 1.23 -69.45 -60.15
CA GLU A 19 1.10 -70.84 -59.70
C GLU A 19 1.93 -71.37 -58.50
N GLY A 20 1.20 -72.01 -57.58
CA GLY A 20 1.34 -73.44 -57.32
C GLY A 20 2.61 -73.94 -56.62
N ALA A 21 2.48 -74.32 -55.36
CA ALA A 21 3.17 -75.49 -54.81
C ALA A 21 2.56 -75.89 -53.46
N GLN A 22 1.88 -77.04 -53.43
CA GLN A 22 1.69 -77.79 -52.19
C GLN A 22 3.06 -78.27 -51.69
N ARG A 23 3.43 -77.90 -50.45
CA ARG A 23 4.39 -78.68 -49.65
C ARG A 23 3.91 -78.84 -48.23
N LYS A 24 4.12 -80.07 -47.78
CA LYS A 24 3.69 -80.70 -46.53
C LYS A 24 4.44 -80.12 -45.32
N THR A 25 3.66 -79.93 -44.25
CA THR A 25 3.96 -80.09 -42.81
C THR A 25 5.40 -80.38 -42.39
N LEU A 26 5.95 -79.53 -41.53
CA LEU A 26 6.76 -79.95 -40.38
C LEU A 26 6.61 -78.91 -39.27
N GLY A 27 6.20 -79.35 -38.09
CA GLY A 27 5.92 -78.49 -36.95
C GLY A 27 7.20 -77.96 -36.29
N THR A 28 7.22 -76.65 -36.09
CA THR A 28 7.97 -75.96 -35.04
C THR A 28 7.01 -74.93 -34.45
N SER A 29 6.92 -74.89 -33.11
CA SER A 29 5.95 -74.12 -32.32
C SER A 29 5.83 -72.65 -32.77
N GLU A 30 4.80 -72.36 -33.56
CA GLU A 30 4.38 -71.00 -33.92
C GLU A 30 3.70 -70.35 -32.71
N GLU A 31 4.42 -69.50 -31.98
CA GLU A 31 3.74 -68.55 -31.09
C GLU A 31 2.94 -67.56 -31.96
N SER A 32 1.62 -67.57 -31.78
CA SER A 32 0.72 -66.71 -32.55
C SER A 32 1.09 -65.22 -32.36
N PRO A 33 1.06 -64.38 -33.41
CA PRO A 33 1.31 -62.94 -33.31
C PRO A 33 0.44 -62.22 -32.28
N SER A 34 -0.72 -62.78 -31.99
CA SER A 34 -1.65 -62.35 -30.94
C SER A 34 -1.09 -62.56 -29.52
N LYS A 35 -0.31 -63.61 -29.27
CA LYS A 35 0.35 -63.83 -27.97
C LYS A 35 1.43 -62.77 -27.72
N LEU A 36 2.28 -62.52 -28.71
CA LEU A 36 3.27 -61.43 -28.67
C LEU A 36 2.62 -60.06 -28.53
N ALA A 37 1.48 -59.81 -29.18
CA ALA A 37 0.74 -58.56 -29.04
C ALA A 37 0.06 -58.40 -27.67
N ILE A 38 -0.42 -59.49 -27.06
CA ILE A 38 -0.95 -59.51 -25.69
C ILE A 38 0.18 -59.29 -24.69
N GLU A 39 1.35 -59.87 -24.91
CA GLU A 39 2.51 -59.75 -24.05
C GLU A 39 3.19 -58.37 -24.17
N LEU A 40 3.27 -57.80 -25.38
CA LEU A 40 3.63 -56.38 -25.58
C LEU A 40 2.62 -55.46 -24.91
N ARG A 41 1.32 -55.77 -24.97
CA ARG A 41 0.28 -54.97 -24.30
C ARG A 41 0.35 -55.08 -22.78
N ALA A 42 0.71 -56.24 -22.24
CA ALA A 42 0.94 -56.44 -20.80
C ALA A 42 2.21 -55.72 -20.31
N LEU A 43 3.27 -55.68 -21.14
CA LEU A 43 4.49 -54.90 -20.87
C LEU A 43 4.24 -53.38 -20.96
N PHE A 44 3.44 -52.93 -21.94
CA PHE A 44 3.05 -51.52 -22.08
C PHE A 44 1.93 -51.09 -21.12
N SER A 45 1.18 -52.02 -20.52
CA SER A 45 0.17 -51.73 -19.50
C SER A 45 0.70 -51.87 -18.07
N CYS A 46 2.01 -51.75 -17.87
CA CYS A 46 2.55 -51.41 -16.55
C CYS A 46 2.21 -49.94 -16.23
N SER A 47 0.91 -49.61 -16.16
CA SER A 47 0.44 -48.54 -15.29
C SER A 47 0.64 -49.09 -13.89
N VAL A 48 1.85 -48.90 -13.38
CA VAL A 48 2.30 -49.54 -12.16
C VAL A 48 1.34 -49.11 -11.04
N PRO A 49 0.68 -50.03 -10.32
CA PRO A 49 -0.02 -49.67 -9.07
C PRO A 49 0.93 -49.03 -8.05
N HIS A 50 2.25 -49.12 -8.32
CA HIS A 50 3.32 -48.49 -7.60
C HIS A 50 3.47 -46.98 -7.84
N THR A 51 2.94 -46.37 -8.91
CA THR A 51 3.14 -44.92 -9.12
C THR A 51 2.40 -44.08 -8.08
N LYS A 52 1.16 -44.44 -7.73
CA LYS A 52 0.41 -43.79 -6.65
C LYS A 52 1.06 -44.03 -5.27
N SER A 53 1.59 -45.23 -5.05
CA SER A 53 2.33 -45.56 -3.83
C SER A 53 3.67 -44.81 -3.75
N LEU A 54 4.35 -44.64 -4.88
CA LEU A 54 5.59 -43.88 -5.02
C LEU A 54 5.32 -42.38 -4.83
N GLU A 55 4.27 -41.83 -5.44
CA GLU A 55 3.83 -40.45 -5.24
C GLU A 55 3.47 -40.20 -3.76
N SER A 56 2.78 -41.12 -3.09
CA SER A 56 2.49 -41.02 -1.65
C SER A 56 3.78 -40.99 -0.84
N ARG A 57 4.71 -41.91 -1.10
CA ARG A 57 6.00 -41.99 -0.39
C ARG A 57 6.89 -40.77 -0.64
N ILE A 58 6.91 -40.24 -1.87
CA ILE A 58 7.62 -39.01 -2.20
C ILE A 58 6.99 -37.84 -1.46
N LYS A 59 5.66 -37.75 -1.43
CA LYS A 59 4.94 -36.71 -0.68
C LYS A 59 5.27 -36.80 0.82
N GLU A 60 5.22 -37.99 1.40
CA GLU A 60 5.58 -38.26 2.80
C GLU A 60 7.04 -37.90 3.11
N GLU A 61 7.98 -38.27 2.24
CA GLU A 61 9.40 -37.96 2.40
C GLU A 61 9.67 -36.46 2.28
N LEU A 62 9.03 -35.77 1.33
CA LEU A 62 9.13 -34.32 1.19
C LEU A 62 8.51 -33.59 2.40
N ILE A 63 7.45 -34.12 2.99
CA ILE A 63 6.89 -33.62 4.26
C ILE A 63 7.89 -33.86 5.41
N ALA A 64 8.48 -35.05 5.50
CA ALA A 64 9.44 -35.40 6.54
C ALA A 64 10.71 -34.55 6.50
N GLN A 65 11.17 -34.16 5.31
CA GLN A 65 12.29 -33.24 5.10
C GLN A 65 11.90 -31.76 5.29
N GLY A 66 10.63 -31.46 5.53
CA GLY A 66 10.13 -30.09 5.71
C GLY A 66 10.05 -29.28 4.40
N LEU A 67 10.05 -29.94 3.25
CA LEU A 67 9.94 -29.32 1.93
C LEU A 67 8.49 -29.16 1.47
N LEU A 68 7.57 -29.97 2.00
CA LEU A 68 6.12 -29.84 1.83
C LEU A 68 5.43 -29.76 3.19
N GLU A 69 4.37 -28.96 3.27
CA GLU A 69 3.49 -28.93 4.44
C GLU A 69 2.51 -30.12 4.40
N SER A 70 2.22 -30.70 5.57
CA SER A 70 1.18 -31.72 5.69
C SER A 70 -0.20 -31.06 5.52
N GLU A 71 -1.07 -31.63 4.69
CA GLU A 71 -2.42 -31.12 4.45
C GLU A 71 -3.28 -31.03 5.74
N ASP A 72 -2.90 -31.78 6.78
CA ASP A 72 -3.57 -31.84 8.08
C ASP A 72 -3.00 -30.86 9.12
N ARG A 73 -2.09 -29.95 8.73
CA ARG A 73 -1.64 -28.90 9.66
C ARG A 73 -2.83 -27.97 9.94
N PRO A 74 -3.27 -27.83 11.21
CA PRO A 74 -4.18 -26.74 11.54
C PRO A 74 -3.48 -25.44 11.17
N ALA A 75 -4.21 -24.51 10.54
CA ALA A 75 -3.69 -23.18 10.27
C ALA A 75 -3.15 -22.60 11.58
N GLU A 76 -1.83 -22.43 11.70
CA GLU A 76 -1.16 -21.83 12.87
C GLU A 76 -1.46 -20.32 12.98
N ASP A 77 -2.68 -19.90 12.62
CA ASP A 77 -3.13 -18.50 12.62
C ASP A 77 -3.31 -17.92 14.02
N SER A 78 -3.30 -18.76 15.07
CA SER A 78 -3.51 -18.33 16.46
C SER A 78 -2.25 -17.95 17.22
N GLU A 79 -1.04 -18.25 16.72
CA GLU A 79 0.22 -18.03 17.45
C GLU A 79 1.32 -17.37 16.60
N ASP A 80 0.98 -16.62 15.55
CA ASP A 80 1.96 -15.76 14.88
C ASP A 80 2.27 -14.54 15.77
N GLU A 81 3.18 -14.73 16.72
CA GLU A 81 3.68 -13.70 17.64
C GLU A 81 4.21 -12.47 16.90
N VAL A 82 4.83 -12.68 15.73
CA VAL A 82 5.36 -11.60 14.89
C VAL A 82 4.22 -10.77 14.33
N LEU A 83 3.17 -11.41 13.80
CA LEU A 83 1.98 -10.72 13.31
C LEU A 83 1.22 -10.00 14.44
N ALA A 84 1.13 -10.60 15.62
CA ALA A 84 0.51 -9.97 16.79
C ALA A 84 1.26 -8.71 17.22
N GLU A 85 2.59 -8.78 17.34
CA GLU A 85 3.42 -7.62 17.68
C GLU A 85 3.39 -6.57 16.56
N LEU A 86 3.39 -6.96 15.28
CA LEU A 86 3.25 -6.04 14.16
C LEU A 86 1.92 -5.27 14.22
N ARG A 87 0.80 -5.96 14.48
CA ARG A 87 -0.52 -5.34 14.64
C ARG A 87 -0.55 -4.36 15.82
N LYS A 88 0.06 -4.73 16.95
CA LYS A 88 0.19 -3.85 18.12
C LYS A 88 0.98 -2.59 17.77
N ARG A 89 2.15 -2.71 17.15
CA ARG A 89 2.96 -1.55 16.71
C ARG A 89 2.24 -0.69 15.69
N GLN A 90 1.49 -1.29 14.77
CA GLN A 90 0.65 -0.53 13.83
C GLN A 90 -0.44 0.26 14.55
N ALA A 91 -1.07 -0.30 15.58
CA ALA A 91 -2.08 0.40 16.38
C ALA A 91 -1.46 1.58 17.15
N GLU A 92 -0.31 1.37 17.79
CA GLU A 92 0.46 2.42 18.47
C GLU A 92 0.85 3.55 17.50
N LEU A 93 1.36 3.20 16.32
CA LEU A 93 1.76 4.17 15.30
C LEU A 93 0.57 4.99 14.78
N LYS A 94 -0.59 4.35 14.59
CA LYS A 94 -1.83 5.03 14.20
C LYS A 94 -2.28 6.02 15.28
N ALA A 95 -2.25 5.61 16.55
CA ALA A 95 -2.60 6.45 17.68
C ALA A 95 -1.66 7.67 17.80
N LEU A 96 -0.34 7.44 17.70
CA LEU A 96 0.67 8.52 17.71
C LEU A 96 0.49 9.47 16.53
N SER A 97 0.22 8.95 15.33
CA SER A 97 -0.01 9.76 14.14
C SER A 97 -1.24 10.66 14.29
N ALA A 98 -2.33 10.12 14.85
CA ALA A 98 -3.54 10.88 15.12
C ALA A 98 -3.28 12.00 16.15
N HIS A 99 -2.59 11.66 17.25
CA HIS A 99 -2.20 12.64 18.28
C HIS A 99 -1.34 13.77 17.70
N ASN A 100 -0.32 13.43 16.92
CA ASN A 100 0.58 14.40 16.29
C ASN A 100 -0.15 15.32 15.32
N ARG A 101 -1.12 14.80 14.54
CA ARG A 101 -1.94 15.63 13.66
C ARG A 101 -2.76 16.65 14.47
N THR A 102 -3.45 16.20 15.52
CA THR A 102 -4.23 17.08 16.40
C THR A 102 -3.34 18.15 17.02
N LYS A 103 -2.20 17.76 17.62
CA LYS A 103 -1.26 18.71 18.23
C LYS A 103 -0.68 19.70 17.23
N LYS A 104 -0.37 19.28 16.00
CA LYS A 104 0.08 20.18 14.94
C LYS A 104 -1.00 21.23 14.62
N HIS A 105 -2.26 20.82 14.49
CA HIS A 105 -3.36 21.76 14.23
C HIS A 105 -3.56 22.73 15.40
N ASP A 106 -3.52 22.24 16.65
CA ASP A 106 -3.62 23.08 17.84
C ASP A 106 -2.48 24.10 17.92
N LEU A 107 -1.23 23.66 17.73
CA LEU A 107 -0.06 24.53 17.74
C LEU A 107 -0.13 25.58 16.64
N LEU A 108 -0.58 25.21 15.44
CA LEU A 108 -0.76 26.17 14.35
C LEU A 108 -1.81 27.22 14.70
N ARG A 109 -2.94 26.82 15.31
CA ARG A 109 -3.97 27.75 15.77
C ARG A 109 -3.41 28.71 16.82
N LEU A 110 -2.76 28.18 17.85
CA LEU A 110 -2.14 28.97 18.92
C LEU A 110 -1.07 29.93 18.39
N ALA A 111 -0.25 29.49 17.43
CA ALA A 111 0.75 30.34 16.81
C ALA A 111 0.12 31.52 16.05
N LYS A 112 -0.96 31.28 15.31
CA LYS A 112 -1.70 32.35 14.61
C LYS A 112 -2.33 33.35 15.59
N GLU A 113 -2.93 32.85 16.67
CA GLU A 113 -3.48 33.69 17.75
C GLU A 113 -2.39 34.54 18.40
N GLU A 114 -1.23 33.96 18.71
CA GLU A 114 -0.12 34.69 19.32
C GLU A 114 0.50 35.72 18.36
N VAL A 115 0.60 35.44 17.06
CA VAL A 115 1.03 36.44 16.07
C VAL A 115 0.09 37.64 16.07
N SER A 116 -1.23 37.42 16.03
CA SER A 116 -2.22 38.49 16.10
C SER A 116 -2.11 39.29 17.41
N ARG A 117 -1.88 38.62 18.53
CA ARG A 117 -1.64 39.27 19.83
C ARG A 117 -0.35 40.09 19.84
N GLN A 118 0.72 39.61 19.21
CA GLN A 118 1.98 40.33 19.08
C GLN A 118 1.83 41.60 18.22
N GLU A 119 1.06 41.53 17.14
CA GLU A 119 0.72 42.69 16.32
C GLU A 119 -0.03 43.75 17.14
N LEU A 120 -1.03 43.34 17.94
CA LEU A 120 -1.72 44.25 18.86
C LEU A 120 -0.77 44.87 19.89
N ARG A 121 0.11 44.07 20.51
CA ARG A 121 1.14 44.59 21.43
C ARG A 121 2.07 45.60 20.76
N GLN A 122 2.45 45.37 19.50
CA GLN A 122 3.24 46.33 18.74
C GLN A 122 2.46 47.62 18.48
N ARG A 123 1.17 47.53 18.14
CA ARG A 123 0.30 48.70 17.99
C ARG A 123 0.14 49.48 19.28
N VAL A 124 0.01 48.80 20.44
CA VAL A 124 0.01 49.47 21.76
C VAL A 124 1.29 50.25 21.97
N ARG A 125 2.46 49.66 21.70
CA ARG A 125 3.75 50.37 21.83
C ARG A 125 3.82 51.62 20.95
N MET A 126 3.30 51.55 19.72
CA MET A 126 3.25 52.70 18.82
C MET A 126 2.32 53.80 19.37
N ALA A 127 1.11 53.43 19.80
CA ALA A 127 0.16 54.37 20.40
C ALA A 127 0.70 55.01 21.69
N ASP A 128 1.42 54.24 22.53
CA ASP A 128 2.11 54.75 23.73
C ASP A 128 3.14 55.82 23.36
N ASN A 129 3.94 55.58 22.31
CA ASN A 129 4.91 56.56 21.82
C ASN A 129 4.23 57.84 21.34
N GLU A 130 3.11 57.72 20.61
CA GLU A 130 2.34 58.88 20.14
C GLU A 130 1.71 59.68 21.30
N VAL A 131 1.22 59.00 22.34
CA VAL A 131 0.75 59.65 23.58
C VAL A 131 1.88 60.43 24.23
N MET A 132 3.08 59.84 24.33
CA MET A 132 4.25 60.51 24.87
C MET A 132 4.68 61.72 24.03
N ASP A 133 4.60 61.63 22.70
CA ASP A 133 4.87 62.76 21.80
C ASP A 133 3.86 63.90 21.96
N ALA A 134 2.57 63.57 22.04
CA ALA A 134 1.52 64.56 22.30
C ALA A 134 1.72 65.24 23.66
N PHE A 135 2.07 64.46 24.68
CA PHE A 135 2.40 64.98 26.01
C PHE A 135 3.61 65.92 25.97
N ARG A 136 4.71 65.52 25.32
CA ARG A 136 5.91 66.38 25.14
C ARG A 136 5.57 67.70 24.46
N LYS A 137 4.73 67.68 23.42
CA LYS A 137 4.27 68.91 22.72
C LYS A 137 3.47 69.83 23.66
N ILE A 138 2.55 69.27 24.44
CA ILE A 138 1.78 70.03 25.44
C ILE A 138 2.72 70.64 26.50
N MET A 139 3.69 69.87 26.99
CA MET A 139 4.65 70.35 27.98
C MET A 139 5.55 71.44 27.42
N ALA A 140 6.02 71.32 26.17
CA ALA A 140 6.79 72.36 25.49
C ALA A 140 6.00 73.67 25.32
N ALA A 141 4.69 73.59 25.04
CA ALA A 141 3.82 74.76 24.99
C ALA A 141 3.74 75.45 26.37
N ARG A 142 3.53 74.65 27.43
CA ARG A 142 3.46 75.14 28.82
C ARG A 142 4.77 75.76 29.29
N GLN A 143 5.91 75.18 28.92
CA GLN A 143 7.25 75.73 29.21
C GLN A 143 7.44 77.10 28.59
N LYS A 144 6.91 77.33 27.38
CA LYS A 144 6.88 78.64 26.73
C LYS A 144 5.80 79.59 27.29
N LYS A 145 5.22 79.27 28.46
CA LYS A 145 4.11 79.99 29.11
C LYS A 145 2.90 80.20 28.20
N ARG A 146 2.72 79.32 27.20
CA ARG A 146 1.61 79.37 26.24
C ARG A 146 0.60 78.26 26.56
N THR A 147 -0.68 78.58 26.49
CA THR A 147 -1.75 77.58 26.59
C THR A 147 -1.71 76.64 25.38
N PRO A 148 -1.79 75.31 25.57
CA PRO A 148 -1.92 74.36 24.47
C PRO A 148 -3.14 74.70 23.59
N THR A 149 -2.95 74.69 22.29
CA THR A 149 -4.00 74.97 21.30
C THR A 149 -5.06 73.89 21.28
N LYS A 150 -6.23 74.23 20.74
CA LYS A 150 -7.29 73.25 20.48
C LYS A 150 -6.77 72.06 19.66
N LYS A 151 -6.01 72.32 18.59
CA LYS A 151 -5.41 71.26 17.76
C LYS A 151 -4.50 70.31 18.57
N GLU A 152 -3.67 70.83 19.47
CA GLU A 152 -2.81 69.99 20.31
C GLU A 152 -3.60 69.17 21.33
N LYS A 153 -4.66 69.76 21.92
CA LYS A 153 -5.56 69.04 22.83
C LYS A 153 -6.35 67.94 22.11
N ASP A 154 -6.90 68.26 20.94
CA ASP A 154 -7.66 67.31 20.12
C ASP A 154 -6.75 66.15 19.67
N GLN A 155 -5.50 66.43 19.29
CA GLN A 155 -4.53 65.39 18.94
C GLN A 155 -4.20 64.49 20.14
N ALA A 156 -3.96 65.05 21.33
CA ALA A 156 -3.71 64.26 22.54
C ALA A 156 -4.92 63.42 22.95
N TRP A 157 -6.12 63.96 22.80
CA TRP A 157 -7.36 63.23 23.05
C TRP A 157 -7.54 62.07 22.07
N LYS A 158 -7.25 62.30 20.79
CA LYS A 158 -7.31 61.28 19.74
C LYS A 158 -6.36 60.12 20.04
N THR A 159 -5.09 60.39 20.36
CA THR A 159 -4.10 59.34 20.63
C THR A 159 -4.43 58.55 21.90
N LEU A 160 -5.00 59.19 22.93
CA LEU A 160 -5.52 58.49 24.11
C LEU A 160 -6.67 57.55 23.77
N LYS A 161 -7.62 57.98 22.92
CA LYS A 161 -8.76 57.15 22.50
C LYS A 161 -8.33 55.98 21.63
N GLU A 162 -7.35 56.18 20.76
CA GLU A 162 -6.76 55.13 19.94
C GLU A 162 -6.02 54.10 20.80
N ARG A 163 -5.21 54.55 21.77
CA ARG A 163 -4.58 53.65 22.74
C ARG A 163 -5.61 52.81 23.51
N GLU A 164 -6.67 53.46 23.99
CA GLU A 164 -7.75 52.80 24.73
C GLU A 164 -8.47 51.73 23.88
N SER A 165 -8.71 52.00 22.60
CA SER A 165 -9.37 51.04 21.71
C SER A 165 -8.50 49.82 21.42
N ILE A 166 -7.18 50.01 21.25
CA ILE A 166 -6.25 48.90 21.02
C ILE A 166 -6.14 48.03 22.28
N LEU A 167 -6.09 48.63 23.47
CA LEU A 167 -6.03 47.88 24.73
C LEU A 167 -7.28 47.01 24.93
N LYS A 168 -8.48 47.54 24.62
CA LYS A 168 -9.72 46.74 24.67
C LYS A 168 -9.70 45.54 23.74
N LEU A 169 -9.04 45.65 22.58
CA LEU A 169 -8.87 44.53 21.65
C LEU A 169 -7.82 43.52 22.14
N LEU A 170 -6.89 43.94 23.00
CA LEU A 170 -5.84 43.06 23.54
C LEU A 170 -6.30 42.30 24.79
N ASP A 171 -7.17 42.93 25.60
CA ASP A 171 -7.70 42.37 26.84
C ASP A 171 -8.95 41.50 26.64
N GLY A 172 -9.60 41.57 25.47
CA GLY A 172 -10.73 40.73 25.07
C GLY A 172 -10.29 39.39 24.50
#